data_AF-A0A411D721-F1
#
_entry.id   AF-A0A411D721-F1
#
_cell.length_a   1.000
_cell.length_b   1.000
_cell.length_c   1.000
_cell.angle_alpha   90.00
_cell.angle_beta   90.00
_cell.angle_gamma   90.00
#
_symmetry.space_group_name_H-M   'P 1'
#
loop_
_entity.id
_entity.type
_entity.pdbx_description
1 polymer ?
#
loop_
_entity_poly.entity_id
_entity_poly.type
_entity_poly.pdbx_seq_one_letter_code
_entity_poly.pdbx_strand_id
1 'polypeptide(L)'
;SFKYAWVMDKLKAERERGITIDIALWKFETPKYYVTVIDAPGHRDFIKNMITGTSQADCAILIVAAGTGEFEAGISKDGQTREHALLAYTLGIRQLIVGINKMDTTQWSEARYNEIVTEVSNYIKKIGFNPKTVAFVPISGWHGDNMLEESVNMPWFKSGWSKETKSGKSSGKTLLEAIDAIEPPSRPTDKPLRLPLQDVYKIGGIGTVPVGRVETGIIKAGMLVTFAPANLTTEVK
;
A
#
# COMPACT_ATOMS: atom_id res chain seq x y z
N SER A 1 2.91 -25.29 -2.17
CA SER A 1 3.71 -24.91 -3.35
C SER A 1 3.33 -23.49 -3.73
N PHE A 2 4.15 -22.53 -3.31
CA PHE A 2 3.90 -21.08 -3.31
C PHE A 2 4.19 -20.43 -4.67
N LYS A 3 3.45 -20.79 -5.74
CA LYS A 3 3.78 -20.37 -7.12
C LYS A 3 3.86 -18.84 -7.31
N TYR A 4 2.99 -18.06 -6.67
CA TYR A 4 2.95 -16.60 -6.85
C TYR A 4 3.76 -15.82 -5.83
N ALA A 5 3.95 -16.32 -4.60
CA ALA A 5 4.85 -15.70 -3.63
C ALA A 5 6.30 -15.69 -4.14
N TRP A 6 6.68 -16.70 -4.95
CA TRP A 6 7.97 -16.74 -5.64
C TRP A 6 8.25 -15.53 -6.52
N VAL A 7 7.21 -14.88 -7.05
CA VAL A 7 7.35 -13.63 -7.80
C VAL A 7 7.79 -12.51 -6.88
N MET A 8 7.29 -12.44 -5.64
CA MET A 8 7.57 -11.34 -4.72
C MET A 8 8.84 -11.58 -3.87
N ASP A 9 9.11 -12.82 -3.47
CA ASP A 9 10.23 -13.21 -2.60
C ASP A 9 11.54 -13.40 -3.39
N LYS A 10 12.46 -12.43 -3.29
CA LYS A 10 13.74 -12.46 -4.00
C LYS A 10 14.88 -13.11 -3.21
N LEU A 11 14.87 -13.04 -1.88
CA LEU A 11 15.95 -13.58 -1.05
C LEU A 11 15.76 -15.08 -0.77
N LYS A 12 16.87 -15.84 -0.77
CA LYS A 12 16.84 -17.28 -0.42
C LYS A 12 16.28 -17.53 0.99
N ALA A 13 16.56 -16.62 1.93
CA ALA A 13 16.04 -16.66 3.29
C ALA A 13 14.52 -16.38 3.39
N GLU A 14 13.97 -15.54 2.52
CA GLU A 14 12.51 -15.31 2.41
C GLU A 14 11.82 -16.59 1.90
N ARG A 15 12.40 -17.20 0.87
CA ARG A 15 11.90 -18.43 0.23
C ARG A 15 11.93 -19.65 1.16
N GLU A 16 12.97 -19.77 1.99
CA GLU A 16 13.09 -20.88 2.95
C GLU A 16 12.15 -20.74 4.15
N ARG A 17 11.79 -19.50 4.53
CA ARG A 17 10.94 -19.23 5.70
C ARG A 17 9.48 -18.91 5.35
N GLY A 18 9.17 -18.64 4.09
CA GLY A 18 7.84 -18.25 3.63
C GLY A 18 7.36 -16.90 4.19
N ILE A 19 8.30 -16.00 4.49
CA ILE A 19 8.03 -14.64 5.00
C ILE A 19 8.83 -13.63 4.20
N THR A 20 8.22 -12.51 3.83
CA THR A 20 8.90 -11.35 3.23
C THR A 20 9.77 -10.67 4.30
N ILE A 21 11.05 -10.43 3.99
CA ILE A 21 12.05 -9.90 4.94
C ILE A 21 12.49 -8.50 4.52
N ASP A 22 12.72 -8.28 3.23
CA ASP A 22 13.12 -7.00 2.65
C ASP A 22 12.05 -6.44 1.72
N ILE A 23 12.09 -5.14 1.46
CA ILE A 23 11.09 -4.47 0.62
C ILE A 23 11.29 -4.89 -0.83
N ALA A 24 10.35 -5.66 -1.38
CA ALA A 24 10.33 -5.96 -2.80
C ALA A 24 9.64 -4.82 -3.56
N LEU A 25 10.38 -4.14 -4.44
CA LEU A 25 9.85 -3.14 -5.36
C LEU A 25 9.45 -3.79 -6.68
N TRP A 26 8.16 -3.73 -6.98
CA TRP A 26 7.60 -4.19 -8.25
C TRP A 26 6.94 -3.03 -8.97
N LYS A 27 7.00 -3.03 -10.30
CA LYS A 27 6.38 -1.98 -11.12
C LYS A 27 5.40 -2.61 -12.10
N PHE A 28 4.24 -1.98 -12.23
CA PHE A 28 3.28 -2.29 -13.28
C PHE A 28 2.56 -1.01 -13.69
N GLU A 29 1.87 -1.08 -14.82
CA GLU A 29 1.16 0.05 -15.41
C GLU A 29 -0.34 -0.17 -15.32
N THR A 30 -1.07 0.87 -14.93
CA THR A 30 -2.52 0.99 -15.15
C THR A 30 -2.76 1.97 -16.30
N PRO A 31 -3.99 2.10 -16.82
CA PRO A 31 -4.29 3.09 -17.84
C PRO A 31 -3.88 4.53 -17.48
N LYS A 32 -3.83 4.89 -16.19
CA LYS A 32 -3.46 6.24 -15.73
C LYS A 32 -2.11 6.34 -15.03
N TYR A 33 -1.61 5.26 -14.42
CA TYR A 33 -0.49 5.35 -13.47
C TYR A 33 0.60 4.32 -13.73
N TYR A 34 1.84 4.75 -13.51
CA TYR A 34 2.96 3.87 -13.23
C TYR A 34 2.95 3.54 -11.75
N VAL A 35 2.53 2.33 -11.39
CA VAL A 35 2.39 1.90 -10.00
C VAL A 35 3.67 1.19 -9.57
N THR A 36 4.25 1.65 -8.47
CA THR A 36 5.31 0.91 -7.76
C THR A 36 4.69 0.26 -6.52
N VAL A 37 4.69 -1.06 -6.48
CA VAL A 37 4.27 -1.85 -5.32
C VAL A 37 5.45 -2.00 -4.38
N ILE A 38 5.17 -1.73 -3.12
CA ILE A 38 6.07 -1.93 -1.99
C ILE A 38 5.46 -3.09 -1.21
N ASP A 39 6.05 -4.27 -1.32
CA ASP A 39 5.64 -5.39 -0.47
C ASP A 39 6.23 -5.22 0.93
N ALA A 40 5.37 -5.17 1.94
CA ALA A 40 5.77 -4.89 3.31
C ALA A 40 5.71 -6.19 4.13
N PRO A 41 6.77 -6.53 4.89
CA PRO A 41 6.79 -7.69 5.77
C PRO A 41 5.61 -7.69 6.75
N GLY A 42 4.92 -8.82 6.87
CA GLY A 42 3.83 -8.97 7.84
C GLY A 42 4.27 -9.35 9.26
N HIS A 43 5.52 -9.80 9.44
CA HIS A 43 5.98 -10.29 10.74
C HIS A 43 6.42 -9.14 11.67
N ARG A 44 6.07 -9.24 12.96
CA ARG A 44 6.27 -8.18 13.98
C ARG A 44 7.71 -7.68 14.08
N ASP A 45 8.68 -8.56 13.84
CA ASP A 45 10.10 -8.22 13.87
C ASP A 45 10.55 -7.27 12.74
N PHE A 46 9.73 -7.08 11.71
CA PHE A 46 10.06 -6.27 10.53
C PHE A 46 9.20 -5.01 10.37
N ILE A 47 8.54 -4.56 11.45
CA ILE A 47 7.77 -3.31 11.46
C ILE A 47 8.63 -2.10 11.05
N LYS A 48 9.94 -2.12 11.34
CA LYS A 48 10.88 -1.10 10.87
C LYS A 48 10.92 -1.00 9.35
N ASN A 49 10.92 -2.13 8.64
CA ASN A 49 10.94 -2.19 7.18
C ASN A 49 9.58 -1.79 6.60
N MET A 50 8.48 -2.15 7.29
CA MET A 50 7.17 -1.62 6.94
C MET A 50 7.14 -0.08 7.06
N ILE A 51 7.70 0.51 8.12
CA ILE A 51 7.70 1.98 8.32
C ILE A 51 8.44 2.68 7.18
N THR A 52 9.63 2.21 6.81
CA THR A 52 10.42 2.82 5.74
C THR A 52 9.71 2.72 4.39
N GLY A 53 9.13 1.57 4.05
CA GLY A 53 8.38 1.39 2.80
C GLY A 53 7.07 2.18 2.77
N THR A 54 6.28 2.11 3.84
CA THR A 54 4.95 2.73 3.93
C THR A 54 5.04 4.26 3.95
N SER A 55 6.13 4.84 4.48
CA SER A 55 6.36 6.30 4.42
C SER A 55 6.38 6.88 3.01
N GLN A 56 6.64 6.04 2.00
CA GLN A 56 6.73 6.46 0.60
C GLN A 56 5.44 6.26 -0.18
N ALA A 57 4.45 5.56 0.39
CA ALA A 57 3.26 5.15 -0.32
C ALA A 57 2.18 6.23 -0.37
N ASP A 58 1.58 6.41 -1.55
CA ASP A 58 0.48 7.36 -1.77
C ASP A 58 -0.89 6.76 -1.38
N CYS A 59 -0.99 5.43 -1.38
CA CYS A 59 -2.17 4.64 -1.02
C CYS A 59 -1.73 3.32 -0.37
N ALA A 60 -2.55 2.79 0.53
CA ALA A 60 -2.37 1.44 1.09
C ALA A 60 -3.41 0.47 0.51
N ILE A 61 -3.00 -0.76 0.25
CA ILE A 61 -3.91 -1.87 -0.06
C ILE A 61 -3.88 -2.83 1.13
N LEU A 62 -4.98 -2.90 1.87
CA LEU A 62 -5.13 -3.79 3.01
C LEU A 62 -5.78 -5.10 2.55
N ILE A 63 -5.01 -6.18 2.57
CA ILE A 63 -5.50 -7.52 2.23
C ILE A 63 -6.07 -8.17 3.49
N VAL A 64 -7.33 -8.61 3.41
CA VAL A 64 -8.08 -9.25 4.50
C VAL A 64 -8.51 -10.63 4.04
N ALA A 65 -8.18 -11.67 4.81
CA ALA A 65 -8.62 -13.03 4.47
C ALA A 65 -10.12 -13.21 4.78
N ALA A 66 -10.86 -13.85 3.88
CA ALA A 66 -12.29 -14.12 4.06
C ALA A 66 -12.60 -15.40 4.84
N GLY A 67 -11.64 -16.33 4.92
CA GLY A 67 -11.80 -17.62 5.58
C GLY A 67 -12.22 -17.49 7.05
N THR A 68 -13.09 -18.39 7.50
CA THR A 68 -13.50 -18.47 8.90
C THR A 68 -12.31 -18.81 9.79
N GLY A 69 -12.13 -18.08 10.89
CA GLY A 69 -10.99 -18.18 11.79
C GLY A 69 -9.82 -17.30 11.34
N GLU A 70 -9.53 -17.22 10.03
CA GLU A 70 -8.45 -16.36 9.51
C GLU A 70 -8.80 -14.87 9.64
N PHE A 71 -10.03 -14.51 9.29
CA PHE A 71 -10.52 -13.14 9.40
C PHE A 71 -10.51 -12.66 10.86
N GLU A 72 -11.08 -13.46 11.75
CA GLU A 72 -11.22 -13.15 13.17
C GLU A 72 -9.85 -13.04 13.85
N ALA A 73 -8.89 -13.90 13.47
CA ALA A 73 -7.50 -13.80 13.92
C ALA A 73 -6.84 -12.49 13.45
N GLY A 74 -7.05 -12.10 12.19
CA GLY A 74 -6.48 -10.89 11.60
C GLY A 74 -7.00 -9.58 12.21
N ILE A 75 -8.29 -9.52 12.56
CA ILE A 75 -8.93 -8.32 13.15
C ILE A 75 -8.87 -8.27 14.68
N SER A 76 -8.38 -9.35 15.31
CA SER A 76 -8.21 -9.45 16.75
C SER A 76 -7.33 -8.32 17.31
N LYS A 77 -7.33 -8.13 18.64
CA LYS A 77 -6.54 -7.09 19.31
C LYS A 77 -5.04 -7.17 18.97
N ASP A 78 -4.54 -8.38 18.79
CA ASP A 78 -3.14 -8.70 18.48
C ASP A 78 -2.91 -9.02 17.01
N GLY A 79 -3.94 -8.86 16.17
CA GLY A 79 -3.93 -9.19 14.75
C GLY A 79 -3.16 -8.18 13.90
N GLN A 80 -2.47 -8.67 12.87
CA GLN A 80 -1.60 -7.86 12.01
C GLN A 80 -2.38 -6.90 11.11
N THR A 81 -3.55 -7.31 10.60
CA THR A 81 -4.42 -6.45 9.77
C THR A 81 -4.77 -5.15 10.51
N ARG A 82 -4.99 -5.28 11.82
CA ARG A 82 -5.26 -4.18 12.74
C ARG A 82 -4.07 -3.22 12.83
N GLU A 83 -2.91 -3.77 13.11
CA GLU A 83 -1.66 -3.02 13.28
C GLU A 83 -1.24 -2.28 12.00
N HIS A 84 -1.31 -2.96 10.85
CA HIS A 84 -0.93 -2.38 9.55
C HIS A 84 -1.82 -1.21 9.15
N ALA A 85 -3.13 -1.31 9.37
CA ALA A 85 -4.05 -0.22 9.07
C ALA A 85 -3.80 1.01 9.96
N LEU A 86 -3.48 0.80 11.24
CA LEU A 86 -3.09 1.86 12.16
C LEU A 86 -1.76 2.52 11.75
N LEU A 87 -0.76 1.72 11.37
CA LEU A 87 0.54 2.21 10.91
C LEU A 87 0.40 3.03 9.62
N ALA A 88 -0.34 2.53 8.63
CA ALA A 88 -0.60 3.26 7.39
C ALA A 88 -1.22 4.64 7.67
N TYR A 89 -2.23 4.71 8.54
CA TYR A 89 -2.85 5.99 8.91
C TYR A 89 -1.87 6.92 9.64
N THR A 90 -1.10 6.38 10.59
CA THR A 90 -0.12 7.15 11.38
C THR A 90 0.99 7.73 10.49
N LEU A 91 1.40 6.98 9.46
CA LEU A 91 2.43 7.39 8.50
C LEU A 91 1.93 8.36 7.42
N GLY A 92 0.68 8.82 7.51
CA GLY A 92 0.16 9.86 6.62
C GLY A 92 -0.58 9.33 5.39
N ILE A 93 -0.73 8.01 5.23
CA ILE A 93 -1.54 7.44 4.16
C ILE A 93 -3.01 7.73 4.47
N ARG A 94 -3.71 8.34 3.52
CA ARG A 94 -5.13 8.70 3.65
C ARG A 94 -6.02 7.94 2.68
N GLN A 95 -5.44 7.33 1.65
CA GLN A 95 -6.15 6.51 0.68
C GLN A 95 -5.94 5.04 0.99
N LEU A 96 -7.05 4.31 1.08
CA LEU A 96 -7.06 2.90 1.46
C LEU A 96 -7.96 2.13 0.49
N ILE A 97 -7.48 0.98 0.04
CA ILE A 97 -8.25 -0.03 -0.67
C ILE A 97 -8.25 -1.29 0.19
N VAL A 98 -9.37 -1.97 0.30
CA VAL A 98 -9.48 -3.24 1.05
C VAL A 98 -9.75 -4.36 0.07
N GLY A 99 -8.81 -5.29 -0.05
CA GLY A 99 -8.97 -6.52 -0.84
C GLY A 99 -9.39 -7.67 0.08
N ILE A 100 -10.64 -8.13 -0.03
CA ILE A 100 -11.16 -9.28 0.72
C ILE A 100 -10.77 -10.53 -0.06
N ASN A 101 -9.65 -11.14 0.33
CA ASN A 101 -8.99 -12.23 -0.36
C ASN A 101 -9.46 -13.61 0.11
N LYS A 102 -9.15 -14.65 -0.66
CA LYS A 102 -9.55 -16.05 -0.42
C LYS A 102 -11.07 -16.27 -0.46
N MET A 103 -11.79 -15.52 -1.30
CA MET A 103 -13.25 -15.71 -1.46
C MET A 103 -13.63 -17.11 -1.96
N ASP A 104 -12.71 -17.80 -2.63
CA ASP A 104 -12.85 -19.23 -3.00
C ASP A 104 -13.06 -20.14 -1.78
N THR A 105 -12.40 -19.84 -0.65
CA THR A 105 -12.53 -20.64 0.59
C THR A 105 -13.90 -20.50 1.25
N THR A 106 -14.64 -19.46 0.92
CA THR A 106 -15.99 -19.19 1.42
C THR A 106 -17.06 -19.43 0.36
N GLN A 107 -16.71 -20.15 -0.71
CA GLN A 107 -17.59 -20.43 -1.85
C GLN A 107 -18.19 -19.16 -2.45
N TRP A 108 -17.38 -18.08 -2.48
CA TRP A 108 -17.77 -16.77 -2.99
C TRP A 108 -19.05 -16.22 -2.34
N SER A 109 -19.23 -16.46 -1.02
CA SER A 109 -20.42 -16.08 -0.27
C SER A 109 -20.58 -14.55 -0.10
N GLU A 110 -21.70 -14.01 -0.61
CA GLU A 110 -22.09 -12.60 -0.43
C GLU A 110 -22.30 -12.25 1.04
N ALA A 111 -22.91 -13.15 1.82
CA ALA A 111 -23.18 -12.91 3.24
C ALA A 111 -21.87 -12.72 4.02
N ARG A 112 -20.87 -13.56 3.75
CA ARG A 112 -19.55 -13.47 4.39
C ARG A 112 -18.82 -12.20 3.96
N TYR A 113 -18.90 -11.83 2.68
CA TYR A 113 -18.36 -10.56 2.20
C TYR A 113 -18.97 -9.36 2.95
N ASN A 114 -20.29 -9.29 3.06
CA ASN A 114 -20.99 -8.18 3.72
C ASN A 114 -20.69 -8.09 5.22
N GLU A 115 -20.54 -9.24 5.90
CA GLU A 115 -20.08 -9.32 7.29
C GLU A 115 -18.68 -8.68 7.44
N ILE A 116 -17.71 -9.12 6.63
CA ILE A 116 -16.33 -8.61 6.66
C ILE A 116 -16.30 -7.12 6.34
N VAL A 117 -17.04 -6.66 5.32
CA VAL A 117 -17.13 -5.23 4.97
C VAL A 117 -17.63 -4.42 6.15
N THR A 118 -18.65 -4.91 6.86
CA THR A 118 -19.22 -4.21 8.02
C THR A 118 -18.21 -4.10 9.16
N GLU A 119 -17.56 -5.20 9.51
CA GLU A 119 -16.58 -5.23 10.60
C GLU A 119 -15.33 -4.40 10.28
N VAL A 120 -14.76 -4.57 9.09
CA VAL A 120 -13.59 -3.81 8.65
C VAL A 120 -13.93 -2.32 8.55
N SER A 121 -15.12 -1.96 8.04
CA SER A 121 -15.58 -0.56 8.00
C SER A 121 -15.64 0.07 9.40
N ASN A 122 -16.21 -0.65 10.37
CA ASN A 122 -16.26 -0.19 11.76
C ASN A 122 -14.86 -0.02 12.34
N TYR A 123 -13.94 -0.90 11.98
CA TYR A 123 -12.57 -0.87 12.46
C TYR A 123 -11.76 0.30 11.87
N ILE A 124 -11.72 0.45 10.55
CA ILE A 124 -10.97 1.53 9.89
C ILE A 124 -11.54 2.92 10.25
N LYS A 125 -12.84 3.00 10.53
CA LYS A 125 -13.48 4.21 11.08
C LYS A 125 -12.93 4.61 12.45
N LYS A 126 -12.65 3.63 13.32
CA LYS A 126 -12.03 3.89 14.64
C LYS A 126 -10.58 4.35 14.52
N ILE A 127 -9.85 3.91 13.50
CA ILE A 127 -8.48 4.39 13.22
C ILE A 127 -8.51 5.85 12.74
N GLY A 128 -9.48 6.20 11.90
CA GLY A 128 -9.64 7.54 11.35
C GLY A 128 -9.89 7.59 9.84
N PHE A 129 -9.88 6.46 9.13
CA PHE A 129 -10.31 6.41 7.74
C PHE A 129 -11.82 6.62 7.62
N ASN A 130 -12.27 7.21 6.52
CA ASN A 130 -13.69 7.28 6.19
C ASN A 130 -14.07 6.03 5.36
N PRO A 131 -14.91 5.10 5.85
CA PRO A 131 -15.25 3.91 5.09
C PRO A 131 -15.89 4.19 3.72
N LYS A 132 -16.56 5.34 3.55
CA LYS A 132 -17.15 5.74 2.26
C LYS A 132 -16.10 6.04 1.19
N THR A 133 -14.86 6.39 1.57
CA THR A 133 -13.78 6.69 0.63
C THR A 133 -12.97 5.44 0.26
N VAL A 134 -13.34 4.27 0.78
CA VAL A 134 -12.58 3.02 0.67
C VAL A 134 -13.30 2.06 -0.26
N ALA A 135 -12.58 1.53 -1.25
CA ALA A 135 -13.08 0.47 -2.11
C ALA A 135 -12.87 -0.88 -1.42
N PHE A 136 -13.95 -1.65 -1.27
CA PHE A 136 -13.93 -3.03 -0.79
C PHE A 136 -14.07 -3.97 -1.99
N VAL A 137 -13.04 -4.72 -2.31
CA VAL A 137 -13.00 -5.58 -3.51
C VAL A 137 -12.90 -7.04 -3.06
N PRO A 138 -13.91 -7.89 -3.33
CA PRO A 138 -13.80 -9.32 -3.09
C PRO A 138 -12.92 -9.93 -4.19
N ILE A 139 -11.86 -10.62 -3.80
CA ILE A 139 -10.87 -11.20 -4.71
C ILE A 139 -10.52 -12.64 -4.33
N SER A 140 -9.99 -13.38 -5.29
CA SER A 140 -9.17 -14.56 -5.02
C SER A 140 -7.82 -14.37 -5.70
N GLY A 141 -6.78 -14.06 -4.92
CA GLY A 141 -5.43 -13.93 -5.47
C GLY A 141 -4.88 -15.22 -6.06
N TRP A 142 -5.44 -16.38 -5.68
CA TRP A 142 -5.03 -17.67 -6.22
C TRP A 142 -5.69 -17.99 -7.57
N HIS A 143 -7.00 -17.72 -7.68
CA HIS A 143 -7.78 -18.00 -8.89
C HIS A 143 -7.84 -16.82 -9.87
N GLY A 144 -7.41 -15.62 -9.45
CA GLY A 144 -7.42 -14.40 -10.25
C GLY A 144 -8.76 -13.65 -10.24
N ASP A 145 -9.76 -14.11 -9.49
CA ASP A 145 -11.08 -13.49 -9.41
C ASP A 145 -11.00 -12.01 -9.02
N ASN A 146 -11.61 -11.13 -9.82
CA ASN A 146 -11.65 -9.66 -9.61
C ASN A 146 -10.27 -8.98 -9.47
N MET A 147 -9.17 -9.62 -9.89
CA MET A 147 -7.85 -9.00 -9.87
C MET A 147 -7.69 -8.01 -11.04
N LEU A 148 -7.86 -8.52 -12.26
CA LEU A 148 -7.75 -7.77 -13.52
C LEU A 148 -9.08 -7.71 -14.26
N GLU A 149 -9.83 -8.81 -14.22
CA GLU A 149 -11.11 -8.99 -14.90
C GLU A 149 -12.21 -9.37 -13.89
N GLU A 150 -13.47 -9.11 -14.26
CA GLU A 150 -14.62 -9.47 -13.45
C GLU A 150 -14.73 -10.99 -13.28
N SER A 151 -14.95 -11.44 -12.05
CA SER A 151 -15.17 -12.84 -11.73
C SER A 151 -16.57 -13.30 -12.13
N VAL A 152 -16.64 -14.46 -12.79
CA VAL A 152 -17.91 -15.16 -13.05
C VAL A 152 -18.48 -15.85 -11.80
N ASN A 153 -17.65 -16.06 -10.77
CA ASN A 153 -18.02 -16.79 -9.55
C ASN A 153 -18.76 -15.92 -8.53
N MET A 154 -18.76 -14.59 -8.72
CA MET A 154 -19.44 -13.62 -7.85
C MET A 154 -20.54 -12.86 -8.60
N PRO A 155 -21.58 -13.53 -9.11
CA PRO A 155 -22.63 -12.88 -9.90
C PRO A 155 -23.47 -11.88 -9.09
N TRP A 156 -23.39 -11.91 -7.77
CA TRP A 156 -24.01 -10.94 -6.87
C TRP A 156 -23.25 -9.60 -6.84
N PHE A 157 -21.96 -9.57 -7.17
CA PHE A 157 -21.12 -8.37 -7.13
C PHE A 157 -21.24 -7.49 -8.39
N LYS A 158 -22.45 -7.36 -8.96
CA LYS A 158 -22.66 -6.67 -10.25
C LYS A 158 -22.39 -5.18 -10.20
N SER A 159 -22.78 -4.54 -9.10
CA SER A 159 -22.58 -3.10 -8.88
C SER A 159 -21.12 -2.77 -8.58
N GLY A 160 -20.32 -3.79 -8.28
CA GLY A 160 -18.92 -3.65 -7.91
C GLY A 160 -18.72 -2.90 -6.60
N TRP A 161 -17.49 -2.43 -6.40
CA TRP A 161 -17.15 -1.53 -5.32
C TRP A 161 -17.53 -0.09 -5.71
N SER A 162 -17.77 0.74 -4.71
CA SER A 162 -17.93 2.18 -4.91
C SER A 162 -17.23 2.94 -3.80
N LYS A 163 -16.64 4.08 -4.13
CA LYS A 163 -16.03 5.00 -3.17
C LYS A 163 -16.40 6.44 -3.51
N GLU A 164 -16.53 7.25 -2.48
CA GLU A 164 -16.85 8.67 -2.56
C GLU A 164 -15.67 9.47 -2.03
N THR A 165 -15.12 10.32 -2.89
CA THR A 165 -13.95 11.15 -2.62
C THR A 165 -14.29 12.62 -2.82
N LYS A 166 -13.34 13.53 -2.56
CA LYS A 166 -13.55 14.95 -2.82
C LYS A 166 -13.74 15.25 -4.30
N SER A 167 -13.17 14.42 -5.19
CA SER A 167 -13.32 14.58 -6.64
C SER A 167 -14.60 13.93 -7.19
N GLY A 168 -15.39 13.27 -6.33
CA GLY A 168 -16.66 12.65 -6.69
C GLY A 168 -16.72 11.16 -6.40
N LYS A 169 -17.76 10.51 -6.95
CA LYS A 169 -18.01 9.07 -6.79
C LYS A 169 -17.31 8.29 -7.89
N SER A 170 -16.58 7.24 -7.49
CA SER A 170 -15.96 6.27 -8.39
C SER A 170 -16.50 4.88 -8.08
N SER A 171 -16.58 4.02 -9.10
CA SER A 171 -16.98 2.63 -8.98
C SER A 171 -16.22 1.76 -9.97
N GLY A 172 -16.14 0.48 -9.68
CA GLY A 172 -15.51 -0.53 -10.53
C GLY A 172 -15.74 -1.92 -9.94
N LYS A 173 -15.22 -2.96 -10.58
CA LYS A 173 -15.39 -4.35 -10.16
C LYS A 173 -14.08 -5.00 -9.76
N THR A 174 -12.96 -4.55 -10.31
CA THR A 174 -11.67 -5.21 -10.12
C THR A 174 -10.75 -4.43 -9.18
N LEU A 175 -9.73 -5.11 -8.66
CA LEU A 175 -8.68 -4.50 -7.86
C LEU A 175 -7.85 -3.52 -8.69
N LEU A 176 -7.57 -3.85 -9.96
CA LEU A 176 -6.88 -2.95 -10.89
C LEU A 176 -7.64 -1.63 -11.07
N GLU A 177 -8.96 -1.68 -11.26
CA GLU A 177 -9.79 -0.48 -11.37
C GLU A 177 -9.80 0.33 -10.05
N ALA A 178 -9.76 -0.35 -8.90
CA ALA A 178 -9.69 0.33 -7.60
C ALA A 178 -8.39 1.12 -7.44
N ILE A 179 -7.27 0.55 -7.94
CA ILE A 179 -5.94 1.18 -7.99
C ILE A 179 -5.96 2.35 -8.98
N ASP A 180 -6.52 2.17 -10.18
CA ASP A 180 -6.61 3.24 -11.17
C ASP A 180 -7.54 4.40 -10.74
N ALA A 181 -8.45 4.14 -9.81
CA ALA A 181 -9.30 5.15 -9.20
C ALA A 181 -8.64 5.89 -8.01
N ILE A 182 -7.38 5.60 -7.67
CA ILE A 182 -6.64 6.37 -6.64
C ILE A 182 -6.49 7.82 -7.11
N GLU A 183 -6.70 8.77 -6.19
CA GLU A 183 -6.46 10.18 -6.47
C GLU A 183 -4.97 10.50 -6.31
N PRO A 184 -4.34 11.22 -7.25
CA PRO A 184 -2.97 11.65 -7.06
C PRO A 184 -2.87 12.53 -5.80
N PRO A 185 -1.94 12.26 -4.88
CA PRO A 185 -1.77 13.13 -3.72
C PRO A 185 -1.30 14.51 -4.18
N SER A 186 -1.77 15.55 -3.50
CA SER A 186 -1.25 16.90 -3.69
C SER A 186 0.20 16.95 -3.21
N ARG A 187 1.14 17.08 -4.15
CA ARG A 187 2.56 17.21 -3.84
C ARG A 187 2.82 18.62 -3.32
N PRO A 188 3.40 18.79 -2.11
CA PRO A 188 3.59 20.11 -1.50
C PRO A 188 4.78 20.87 -2.12
N THR A 189 4.67 21.21 -3.40
CA THR A 189 5.70 21.93 -4.18
C THR A 189 5.90 23.36 -3.71
N ASP A 190 4.86 23.97 -3.16
CA ASP A 190 4.88 25.38 -2.71
C ASP A 190 5.49 25.56 -1.32
N LYS A 191 5.78 24.46 -0.62
CA LYS A 191 6.43 24.48 0.70
C LYS A 191 7.95 24.55 0.55
N PRO A 192 8.70 25.03 1.57
CA PRO A 192 10.17 25.01 1.54
C PRO A 192 10.75 23.60 1.34
N LEU A 193 11.92 23.51 0.71
CA LEU A 193 12.58 22.22 0.46
C LEU A 193 12.86 21.47 1.78
N ARG A 194 12.38 20.23 1.88
CA ARG A 194 12.79 19.26 2.91
C ARG A 194 13.06 17.93 2.23
N LEU A 195 14.28 17.43 2.41
CA LEU A 195 14.77 16.20 1.81
C LEU A 195 15.52 15.42 2.90
N PRO A 196 14.85 14.50 3.62
CA PRO A 196 15.50 13.58 4.54
C PRO A 196 16.45 12.65 3.78
N LEU A 197 17.71 12.60 4.20
CA LEU A 197 18.70 11.72 3.59
C LEU A 197 18.48 10.28 4.06
N GLN A 198 18.47 9.35 3.11
CA GLN A 198 18.42 7.91 3.35
C GLN A 198 19.83 7.35 3.39
N ASP A 199 20.64 7.68 2.38
CA ASP A 199 22.01 7.19 2.22
C ASP A 199 22.92 8.29 1.69
N VAL A 200 24.23 8.12 1.91
CA VAL A 200 25.27 9.02 1.39
C VAL A 200 26.41 8.20 0.81
N TYR A 201 26.67 8.39 -0.49
CA TYR A 201 27.72 7.68 -1.20
C TYR A 201 28.88 8.61 -1.56
N LYS A 202 30.07 8.02 -1.73
CA LYS A 202 31.24 8.71 -2.30
C LYS A 202 31.64 8.01 -3.59
N ILE A 203 31.42 8.67 -4.72
CA ILE A 203 31.66 8.11 -6.06
C ILE A 203 32.90 8.78 -6.65
N GLY A 204 33.89 7.96 -7.05
CA GLY A 204 35.12 8.44 -7.69
C GLY A 204 34.79 9.23 -8.97
N GLY A 205 35.38 10.42 -9.11
CA GLY A 205 35.14 11.32 -10.26
C GLY A 205 33.89 12.21 -10.16
N ILE A 206 32.95 11.91 -9.26
CA ILE A 206 31.73 12.73 -9.05
C ILE A 206 31.80 13.48 -7.72
N GLY A 207 32.19 12.80 -6.64
CA GLY A 207 32.22 13.35 -5.28
C GLY A 207 31.20 12.69 -4.35
N THR A 208 30.62 13.47 -3.44
CA THR A 208 29.62 13.01 -2.46
C THR A 208 28.21 13.10 -3.03
N VAL A 209 27.47 12.00 -2.99
CA VAL A 209 26.11 11.89 -3.53
C VAL A 209 25.15 11.45 -2.42
N PRO A 210 24.43 12.40 -1.78
CA PRO A 210 23.35 12.07 -0.87
C PRO A 210 22.10 11.65 -1.65
N VAL A 211 21.39 10.64 -1.14
CA VAL A 211 20.15 10.11 -1.72
C VAL A 211 19.03 10.22 -0.70
N GLY A 212 17.85 10.63 -1.15
CA GLY A 212 16.67 10.73 -0.30
C GLY A 212 15.44 11.15 -1.09
N ARG A 213 14.29 11.18 -0.42
CA ARG A 213 13.01 11.60 -1.00
C ARG A 213 12.76 13.07 -0.71
N VAL A 214 12.32 13.82 -1.71
CA VAL A 214 11.81 15.18 -1.51
C VAL A 214 10.43 15.07 -0.86
N GLU A 215 10.33 15.46 0.40
CA GLU A 215 9.06 15.46 1.16
C GLU A 215 8.27 16.75 0.91
N THR A 216 8.97 17.89 0.80
CA THR A 216 8.36 19.18 0.47
C THR A 216 9.27 20.01 -0.42
N GLY A 217 8.68 20.92 -1.20
CA GLY A 217 9.38 21.84 -2.07
C GLY A 217 9.94 21.19 -3.34
N ILE A 218 10.90 21.89 -3.95
CA ILE A 218 11.53 21.50 -5.21
C ILE A 218 13.04 21.60 -5.03
N ILE A 219 13.78 20.64 -5.57
CA ILE A 219 15.24 20.68 -5.70
C ILE A 219 15.61 20.78 -7.18
N LYS A 220 16.58 21.64 -7.49
CA LYS A 220 17.11 21.88 -8.84
C LYS A 220 18.62 22.08 -8.76
N ALA A 221 19.33 21.78 -9.85
CA ALA A 221 20.74 22.16 -9.98
C ALA A 221 20.89 23.68 -9.83
N GLY A 222 21.99 24.10 -9.19
CA GLY A 222 22.27 25.50 -8.87
C GLY A 222 21.62 26.02 -7.59
N MET A 223 20.79 25.23 -6.90
CA MET A 223 20.23 25.65 -5.62
C MET A 223 21.26 25.54 -4.49
N LEU A 224 21.37 26.58 -3.67
CA LEU A 224 22.05 26.49 -2.38
C LEU A 224 21.14 25.79 -1.37
N VAL A 225 21.63 24.68 -0.81
CA VAL A 225 20.92 23.86 0.16
C VAL A 225 21.70 23.79 1.47
N THR A 226 20.98 23.70 2.58
CA THR A 226 21.56 23.59 3.93
C THR A 226 21.22 22.22 4.53
N PHE A 227 22.24 21.51 4.99
CA PHE A 227 22.14 20.21 5.65
C PHE A 227 22.03 20.39 7.16
N ALA A 228 20.86 20.07 7.73
CA ALA A 228 20.66 19.99 9.17
C ALA A 228 20.99 18.57 9.69
N PRO A 229 21.42 18.42 10.96
CA PRO A 229 21.67 19.48 11.95
C PRO A 229 23.07 20.12 11.85
N ALA A 230 23.91 19.67 10.91
CA ALA A 230 25.30 20.12 10.79
C ALA A 230 25.47 21.58 10.33
N ASN A 231 24.41 22.22 9.84
CA ASN A 231 24.38 23.58 9.31
C ASN A 231 25.43 23.84 8.21
N LEU A 232 25.70 22.83 7.38
CA LEU A 232 26.56 22.94 6.21
C LEU A 232 25.73 23.41 5.01
N THR A 233 26.21 24.41 4.28
CA THR A 233 25.54 24.91 3.07
C THR A 233 26.41 24.67 1.85
N THR A 234 25.81 24.12 0.78
CA THR A 234 26.49 23.87 -0.49
C THR A 234 25.51 24.03 -1.65
N GLU A 235 26.04 24.26 -2.84
CA GLU A 235 25.29 24.25 -4.09
C GLU A 235 25.04 22.80 -4.56
N VAL A 236 23.84 22.54 -5.08
CA VAL A 236 23.50 21.31 -5.80
C VAL A 236 24.12 21.39 -7.19
N LYS A 237 25.08 20.51 -7.48
CA LYS A 237 25.72 20.41 -8.80
C LYS A 237 24.81 19.77 -9.85
#